data_AF-A0A1G1FNX9-F1
#
_entry.id   AF-A0A1G1FNX9-F1
#
_cell.length_a   1.000
_cell.length_b   1.000
_cell.length_c   1.000
_cell.angle_alpha   90.00
_cell.angle_beta   90.00
_cell.angle_gamma   90.00
#
_symmetry.space_group_name_H-M   'P 1'
#
loop_
_entity.id
_entity.type
_entity.pdbx_description
1 polymer ?
#
loop_
_entity_poly.entity_id
_entity_poly.type
_entity_poly.pdbx_seq_one_letter_code
_entity_poly.pdbx_strand_id
1 'polypeptide(L)'
;KHDIVIGTRHALFAPLKKVSLIIVLNEHSSSYKLEEGIRYNIRDTAVMRGFIEKAPVVLSSITPSSDSYYNSLTNKYHLLRPESQIKQPFIKIVNMSFEKKIKPYISKTVYEASKKFIKQDKKVVFVVNRRGHSSMLLCRACEHIEKCKTCNIPLVHHKNSNDLICHYCGKQTKIPDKCPRCGGFELEMLGAGTEKIQEEIEELFSIKTLRLDSDTAKKGSASDKLLHEISSGSAKVIIGT
;
A
#
# COMPACT_ATOMS: atom_id res chain seq x y z
N LYS A 1 -24.33 18.92 -26.44
CA LYS A 1 -24.45 17.44 -26.47
C LYS A 1 -23.03 16.91 -26.33
N HIS A 2 -22.75 16.08 -25.34
CA HIS A 2 -21.44 15.47 -25.15
C HIS A 2 -21.58 13.97 -25.37
N ASP A 3 -20.75 13.41 -26.25
CA ASP A 3 -20.79 11.99 -26.60
C ASP A 3 -19.90 11.14 -25.69
N ILE A 4 -18.99 11.79 -24.96
CA ILE A 4 -18.04 11.17 -24.03
C ILE A 4 -18.00 12.00 -22.75
N VAL A 5 -18.05 11.32 -21.60
CA VAL A 5 -17.83 11.92 -20.28
C VAL A 5 -16.63 11.24 -19.65
N ILE A 6 -15.64 12.04 -19.25
CA ILE A 6 -14.45 11.58 -18.55
C ILE A 6 -14.43 12.27 -17.20
N GLY A 7 -14.17 11.51 -16.15
CA GLY A 7 -13.98 12.07 -14.83
C GLY A 7 -13.70 11.00 -13.79
N THR A 8 -13.79 11.40 -12.54
CA THR A 8 -13.61 10.50 -11.41
C THR A 8 -14.93 9.78 -11.10
N ARG A 9 -15.24 9.57 -9.82
CA ARG A 9 -16.39 8.78 -9.35
C ARG A 9 -17.73 9.38 -9.81
N HIS A 10 -17.83 10.70 -9.81
CA HIS A 10 -19.09 11.40 -10.14
C HIS A 10 -19.47 11.29 -11.62
N ALA A 11 -18.50 11.07 -12.52
CA ALA A 11 -18.76 10.93 -13.95
C ALA A 11 -19.70 9.74 -14.24
N LEU A 12 -19.68 8.70 -13.39
CA LEU A 12 -20.56 7.56 -13.50
C LEU A 12 -22.05 7.91 -13.31
N PHE A 13 -22.39 9.08 -12.77
CA PHE A 13 -23.76 9.53 -12.60
C PHE A 13 -24.18 10.60 -13.62
N ALA A 14 -23.32 10.90 -14.60
CA ALA A 14 -23.65 11.87 -15.63
C ALA A 14 -24.93 11.45 -16.39
N PRO A 15 -25.91 12.37 -16.56
CA PRO A 15 -27.21 12.07 -17.17
C PRO A 15 -27.10 12.01 -18.69
N LEU A 16 -26.42 10.97 -19.19
CA LEU A 16 -26.34 10.66 -20.60
C LEU A 16 -27.66 10.06 -21.08
N LYS A 17 -28.17 10.53 -22.23
CA LYS A 17 -29.44 10.05 -22.78
C LYS A 17 -29.42 8.57 -23.17
N LYS A 18 -28.26 8.07 -23.63
CA LYS A 18 -28.05 6.67 -24.01
C LYS A 18 -26.59 6.32 -23.77
N VAL A 19 -26.33 5.50 -22.76
CA VAL A 19 -24.98 4.97 -22.50
C VAL A 19 -24.76 3.77 -23.42
N SER A 20 -23.73 3.80 -24.25
CA SER A 20 -23.37 2.68 -25.13
C SER A 20 -22.18 1.86 -24.62
N LEU A 21 -21.40 2.42 -23.68
CA LEU A 21 -20.21 1.79 -23.11
C LEU A 21 -19.84 2.49 -21.79
N ILE A 22 -19.41 1.71 -20.80
CA ILE A 22 -18.82 2.22 -19.56
C ILE A 22 -17.42 1.63 -19.41
N ILE A 23 -16.41 2.46 -19.15
CA ILE A 23 -15.04 2.02 -18.89
C ILE A 23 -14.62 2.49 -17.50
N VAL A 24 -14.21 1.56 -16.66
CA VAL A 24 -13.63 1.84 -15.34
C VAL A 24 -12.16 1.45 -15.38
N LEU A 25 -11.28 2.45 -15.31
CA LEU A 25 -9.83 2.24 -15.27
C LEU A 25 -9.37 2.00 -13.83
N ASN A 26 -8.38 1.13 -13.61
CA ASN A 26 -7.91 0.77 -12.27
C ASN A 26 -9.06 0.34 -11.34
N GLU A 27 -9.93 -0.55 -11.81
CA GLU A 27 -11.13 -0.98 -11.04
C GLU A 27 -10.82 -1.51 -9.63
N HIS A 28 -9.59 -2.00 -9.41
CA HIS A 28 -9.09 -2.46 -8.11
C HIS A 28 -8.84 -1.34 -7.10
N SER A 29 -8.85 -0.08 -7.53
CA SER A 29 -8.50 1.06 -6.70
C SER A 29 -9.47 1.21 -5.53
N SER A 30 -8.94 1.23 -4.31
CA SER A 30 -9.72 1.51 -3.10
C SER A 30 -10.35 2.91 -3.12
N SER A 31 -9.82 3.84 -3.93
CA SER A 31 -10.40 5.16 -4.13
C SER A 31 -11.83 5.12 -4.69
N TYR A 32 -12.25 4.01 -5.30
CA TYR A 32 -13.60 3.84 -5.81
C TYR A 32 -14.63 3.43 -4.77
N LYS A 33 -14.21 3.09 -3.56
CA LYS A 33 -15.09 2.83 -2.43
C LYS A 33 -15.31 4.12 -1.64
N LEU A 34 -16.56 4.55 -1.54
CA LEU A 34 -16.94 5.67 -0.69
C LEU A 34 -17.40 5.12 0.67
N GLU A 35 -16.74 5.53 1.75
CA GLU A 35 -17.03 5.05 3.11
C GLU A 35 -17.88 6.04 3.93
N GLU A 36 -17.93 7.30 3.51
CA GLU A 36 -18.71 8.39 4.13
C GLU A 36 -19.98 8.69 3.34
N GLY A 37 -21.06 9.06 4.04
CA GLY A 37 -22.35 9.37 3.42
C GLY A 37 -22.98 8.15 2.75
N ILE A 38 -23.40 8.30 1.50
CA ILE A 38 -23.95 7.20 0.70
C ILE A 38 -22.80 6.27 0.31
N ARG A 39 -22.76 5.08 0.90
CA ARG A 39 -21.70 4.10 0.67
C ARG A 39 -21.97 3.33 -0.61
N TYR A 40 -21.08 3.47 -1.58
CA TYR A 40 -21.10 2.69 -2.82
C TYR A 40 -19.69 2.44 -3.34
N ASN A 41 -19.58 1.49 -4.25
CA ASN A 41 -18.36 1.19 -4.98
C ASN A 41 -18.58 1.48 -6.47
N ILE A 42 -17.76 2.37 -7.05
CA ILE A 42 -17.88 2.75 -8.47
C ILE A 42 -17.82 1.55 -9.41
N ARG A 43 -17.01 0.53 -9.11
CA ARG A 43 -16.94 -0.70 -9.91
C ARG A 43 -18.30 -1.38 -9.98
N ASP A 44 -18.91 -1.62 -8.82
CA ASP A 44 -20.18 -2.35 -8.72
C ASP A 44 -21.34 -1.52 -9.27
N THR A 45 -21.34 -0.20 -9.00
CA THR A 45 -22.30 0.74 -9.58
C THR A 45 -22.19 0.78 -11.10
N ALA A 46 -20.98 0.71 -11.66
CA ALA A 46 -20.79 0.72 -13.11
C ALA A 46 -21.35 -0.52 -13.78
N VAL A 47 -21.12 -1.69 -13.17
CA VAL A 47 -21.70 -2.96 -13.63
C VAL A 47 -23.23 -2.90 -13.59
N MET A 48 -23.81 -2.41 -12.49
CA MET A 48 -25.26 -2.27 -12.38
C MET A 48 -25.83 -1.25 -13.38
N ARG A 49 -25.17 -0.12 -13.58
CA ARG A 49 -25.58 0.88 -14.58
C ARG A 49 -25.54 0.29 -15.98
N GLY A 50 -24.47 -0.42 -16.34
CA GLY A 50 -24.36 -1.10 -17.63
C GLY A 50 -25.47 -2.13 -17.84
N PHE A 51 -25.84 -2.88 -16.80
CA PHE A 51 -26.98 -3.79 -16.85
C PHE A 51 -28.31 -3.06 -17.14
N ILE A 52 -28.61 -1.97 -16.41
CA ILE A 52 -29.84 -1.17 -16.58
C ILE A 52 -29.91 -0.54 -17.99
N GLU A 53 -28.79 0.03 -18.44
CA GLU A 53 -28.67 0.73 -19.73
C GLU A 53 -28.51 -0.24 -20.92
N LYS A 54 -28.35 -1.54 -20.64
CA LYS A 54 -27.99 -2.58 -21.63
C LYS A 54 -26.72 -2.23 -22.40
N ALA A 55 -25.72 -1.72 -21.68
CA ALA A 55 -24.43 -1.30 -22.21
C ALA A 55 -23.30 -2.21 -21.70
N PRO A 56 -22.32 -2.58 -22.55
CA PRO A 56 -21.12 -3.26 -22.09
C PRO A 56 -20.34 -2.42 -21.07
N VAL A 57 -19.71 -3.12 -20.12
CA VAL A 57 -18.85 -2.52 -19.09
C VAL A 57 -17.47 -3.14 -19.20
N VAL A 58 -16.45 -2.29 -19.32
CA VAL A 58 -15.04 -2.70 -19.32
C VAL A 58 -14.41 -2.29 -18.01
N LEU A 59 -14.01 -3.28 -17.22
CA LEU A 59 -13.27 -3.11 -15.98
C LEU A 59 -11.78 -3.38 -16.28
N SER A 60 -10.96 -2.33 -16.27
CA SER A 60 -9.54 -2.42 -16.61
C SER A 60 -8.66 -2.40 -15.37
N SER A 61 -7.70 -3.32 -15.30
CA SER A 61 -6.74 -3.43 -14.21
C SER A 61 -5.51 -4.24 -14.59
N ILE A 62 -4.34 -3.83 -14.09
CA ILE A 62 -3.10 -4.65 -14.12
C ILE A 62 -3.04 -5.64 -12.93
N THR A 63 -3.86 -5.40 -11.90
CA THR A 63 -3.97 -6.22 -10.69
C THR A 63 -5.46 -6.30 -10.32
N PRO A 64 -6.27 -7.12 -11.01
CA PRO A 64 -7.71 -7.16 -10.81
C PRO A 64 -8.09 -7.38 -9.34
N SER A 65 -9.16 -6.73 -8.89
CA SER A 65 -9.75 -6.97 -7.57
C SER A 65 -10.19 -8.42 -7.46
N SER A 66 -10.13 -8.96 -6.24
CA SER A 66 -10.54 -10.34 -5.98
C SER A 66 -11.99 -10.60 -6.42
N ASP A 67 -12.88 -9.62 -6.24
CA ASP A 67 -14.28 -9.75 -6.68
C ASP A 67 -14.39 -9.82 -8.21
N SER A 68 -13.69 -8.94 -8.94
CA SER A 68 -13.70 -8.96 -10.41
C SER A 68 -13.12 -10.26 -10.94
N TYR A 69 -12.01 -10.72 -10.37
CA TYR A 69 -11.38 -11.98 -10.74
C TYR A 69 -12.28 -13.18 -10.45
N TYR A 70 -12.94 -13.21 -9.29
CA TYR A 70 -13.89 -14.26 -8.93
C TYR A 70 -15.12 -14.28 -9.85
N ASN A 71 -15.66 -13.11 -10.21
CA ASN A 71 -16.75 -12.99 -11.18
C ASN A 71 -16.32 -13.49 -12.57
N SER A 72 -15.06 -13.32 -12.95
CA SER A 72 -14.51 -13.94 -14.16
C SER A 72 -14.43 -15.47 -14.06
N LEU A 73 -13.99 -16.02 -12.92
CA LEU A 73 -13.93 -17.47 -12.70
C LEU A 73 -15.32 -18.13 -12.69
N THR A 74 -16.35 -17.40 -12.25
CA THR A 74 -17.73 -17.87 -12.19
C THR A 74 -18.54 -17.54 -13.45
N ASN A 75 -17.87 -17.14 -14.54
CA ASN A 75 -18.47 -16.79 -15.83
C ASN A 75 -19.49 -15.65 -15.81
N LYS A 76 -19.47 -14.81 -14.76
CA LYS A 76 -20.24 -13.56 -14.73
C LYS A 76 -19.57 -12.48 -15.58
N TYR A 77 -18.24 -12.44 -15.61
CA TYR A 77 -17.44 -11.54 -16.43
C TYR A 77 -16.59 -12.31 -17.43
N HIS A 78 -16.31 -11.71 -18.59
CA HIS A 78 -15.31 -12.23 -19.53
C HIS A 78 -13.94 -11.63 -19.24
N LEU A 79 -12.96 -12.48 -18.94
CA LEU A 79 -11.60 -12.04 -18.65
C LEU A 79 -10.77 -11.92 -19.94
N LEU A 80 -10.42 -10.70 -20.31
CA LEU A 80 -9.51 -10.41 -21.40
C LEU A 80 -8.08 -10.27 -20.86
N ARG A 81 -7.15 -11.06 -21.41
CA ARG A 81 -5.71 -11.03 -21.05
C ARG A 81 -4.90 -10.64 -22.28
N PRO A 82 -4.77 -9.33 -22.59
CA PRO A 82 -3.89 -8.90 -23.67
C PRO A 82 -2.45 -9.31 -23.34
N GLU A 83 -1.71 -9.77 -24.35
CA GLU A 83 -0.28 -10.01 -24.20
C GLU A 83 0.44 -8.68 -23.95
N SER A 84 1.31 -8.66 -22.95
CA SER A 84 2.11 -7.50 -22.60
C SER A 84 3.57 -7.78 -22.94
N GLN A 85 4.15 -6.95 -23.81
CA GLN A 85 5.57 -6.98 -24.15
C GLN A 85 6.43 -6.14 -23.17
N ILE A 86 5.92 -5.85 -21.96
CA ILE A 86 6.65 -5.04 -20.99
C ILE A 86 7.84 -5.86 -20.46
N LYS A 87 9.05 -5.30 -20.61
CA LYS A 87 10.27 -5.84 -20.02
C LYS A 87 10.11 -5.89 -18.49
N GLN A 88 10.16 -7.09 -17.91
CA GLN A 88 10.04 -7.24 -16.47
C GLN A 88 11.23 -6.59 -15.75
N PRO A 89 11.00 -5.91 -14.60
CA PRO A 89 12.07 -5.36 -13.81
C PRO A 89 12.90 -6.48 -13.17
N PHE A 90 14.17 -6.20 -12.90
CA PHE A 90 14.98 -7.09 -12.07
C PHE A 90 14.50 -7.01 -10.61
N ILE A 91 14.10 -8.15 -10.05
CA ILE A 91 13.63 -8.26 -8.67
C ILE A 91 14.64 -9.05 -7.85
N LYS A 92 15.08 -8.49 -6.72
CA LYS A 92 15.93 -9.18 -5.75
C LYS A 92 15.22 -9.22 -4.40
N ILE A 93 14.96 -10.42 -3.89
CA ILE A 93 14.41 -10.63 -2.55
C ILE A 93 15.58 -10.71 -1.57
N VAL A 94 15.50 -9.94 -0.47
CA VAL A 94 16.50 -9.93 0.59
C VAL A 94 15.89 -10.56 1.83
N ASN A 95 16.48 -11.65 2.31
CA ASN A 95 16.06 -12.30 3.54
C ASN A 95 16.59 -11.53 4.75
N MET A 96 15.72 -10.78 5.43
CA MET A 96 16.07 -9.91 6.55
C MET A 96 16.52 -10.64 7.82
N SER A 97 16.33 -11.96 7.91
CA SER A 97 16.73 -12.77 9.06
C SER A 97 18.24 -12.97 9.14
N PHE A 98 18.92 -13.01 7.99
CA PHE A 98 20.37 -13.22 7.89
C PHE A 98 21.12 -11.99 7.38
N GLU A 99 20.39 -10.98 6.92
CA GLU A 99 20.97 -9.80 6.30
C GLU A 99 21.54 -8.84 7.34
N LYS A 100 22.77 -8.35 7.09
CA LYS A 100 23.35 -7.30 7.91
C LYS A 100 22.53 -6.02 7.78
N LYS A 101 22.14 -5.43 8.90
CA LYS A 101 21.39 -4.18 8.97
C LYS A 101 22.33 -3.00 9.16
N ILE A 102 22.05 -1.90 8.46
CA ILE A 102 22.75 -0.62 8.64
C ILE A 102 21.97 0.26 9.64
N LYS A 103 20.64 0.23 9.53
CA LYS A 103 19.68 0.73 10.52
C LYS A 103 18.61 -0.35 10.74
N PRO A 104 17.80 -0.30 11.81
CA PRO A 104 16.85 -1.38 12.15
C PRO A 104 15.94 -1.82 11.00
N TYR A 105 15.56 -0.89 10.10
CA TYR A 105 14.66 -1.14 8.97
C TYR A 105 15.37 -1.13 7.60
N ILE A 106 16.68 -0.87 7.57
CA ILE A 106 17.44 -0.71 6.31
C ILE A 106 18.58 -1.73 6.27
N SER A 107 18.45 -2.63 5.31
CA SER A 107 19.43 -3.68 5.07
C SER A 107 20.67 -3.15 4.35
N LYS A 108 21.82 -3.80 4.53
CA LYS A 108 23.06 -3.44 3.84
C LYS A 108 22.88 -3.54 2.32
N THR A 109 22.22 -4.59 1.84
CA THR A 109 21.93 -4.74 0.41
C THR A 109 21.11 -3.56 -0.15
N VAL A 110 20.08 -3.12 0.57
CA VAL A 110 19.27 -1.96 0.15
C VAL A 110 20.09 -0.68 0.20
N TYR A 111 20.84 -0.46 1.28
CA TYR A 111 21.71 0.71 1.43
C TYR A 111 22.73 0.84 0.28
N GLU A 112 23.46 -0.23 -0.04
CA GLU A 112 24.48 -0.22 -1.10
C GLU A 112 23.86 -0.01 -2.49
N ALA A 113 22.71 -0.65 -2.76
CA ALA A 113 21.99 -0.46 -4.01
C ALA A 113 21.52 1.00 -4.16
N SER A 114 20.88 1.55 -3.12
CA SER A 114 20.40 2.94 -3.11
C SER A 114 21.56 3.92 -3.25
N LYS A 115 22.67 3.72 -2.50
CA LYS A 115 23.88 4.54 -2.61
C LYS A 115 24.45 4.55 -4.02
N LYS A 116 24.50 3.39 -4.69
CA LYS A 116 24.95 3.29 -6.09
C LYS A 116 24.07 4.09 -7.02
N PHE A 117 22.74 3.97 -6.91
CA PHE A 117 21.82 4.67 -7.81
C PHE A 117 21.77 6.18 -7.55
N ILE A 118 21.81 6.61 -6.29
CA ILE A 118 21.89 8.02 -5.90
C ILE A 118 23.17 8.65 -6.46
N LYS A 119 24.33 7.97 -6.39
CA LYS A 119 25.59 8.44 -6.97
C LYS A 119 25.55 8.59 -8.50
N GLN A 120 24.67 7.84 -9.17
CA GLN A 120 24.44 7.92 -10.62
C GLN A 120 23.36 8.96 -10.98
N ASP A 121 22.97 9.81 -10.03
CA ASP A 121 21.89 10.79 -10.17
C ASP A 121 20.54 10.18 -10.54
N LYS A 122 20.30 8.92 -10.14
CA LYS A 122 19.03 8.24 -10.34
C LYS A 122 18.16 8.35 -9.10
N LYS A 123 16.85 8.38 -9.35
CA LYS A 123 15.84 8.42 -8.28
C LYS A 123 15.70 7.05 -7.62
N VAL A 124 15.58 7.05 -6.30
CA VAL A 124 15.30 5.86 -5.50
C VAL A 124 13.99 6.06 -4.77
N VAL A 125 13.09 5.09 -4.90
CA VAL A 125 11.79 5.10 -4.21
C VAL A 125 11.81 4.02 -3.13
N PHE A 126 11.59 4.41 -1.89
CA PHE A 126 11.33 3.52 -0.77
C PHE A 126 9.83 3.44 -0.55
N VAL A 127 9.25 2.26 -0.76
CA VAL A 127 7.84 2.00 -0.44
C VAL A 127 7.78 1.35 0.92
N VAL A 128 7.07 1.98 1.85
CA VAL A 128 6.92 1.52 3.23
C VAL A 128 5.45 1.37 3.55
N ASN A 129 5.11 0.46 4.45
CA ASN A 129 3.71 0.30 4.85
C ASN A 129 3.20 1.59 5.52
N ARG A 130 1.92 1.92 5.26
CA ARG A 130 1.27 3.17 5.68
C ARG A 130 1.42 3.46 7.18
N ARG A 131 1.44 4.77 7.49
CA ARG A 131 1.44 5.41 8.81
C ARG A 131 0.90 4.53 9.95
N GLY A 132 1.69 4.39 11.00
CA GLY A 132 1.20 4.10 12.36
C GLY A 132 0.71 2.68 12.65
N HIS A 133 0.85 1.72 11.75
CA HIS A 133 0.30 0.38 12.01
C HIS A 133 1.27 -0.51 12.79
N SER A 134 1.06 -0.44 14.11
CA SER A 134 1.02 -1.62 14.97
C SER A 134 2.33 -2.39 15.10
N SER A 135 3.19 -1.95 16.02
CA SER A 135 4.39 -2.69 16.39
C SER A 135 4.03 -4.12 16.77
N MET A 136 4.37 -5.10 15.94
CA MET A 136 4.22 -6.51 16.30
C MET A 136 5.47 -6.94 17.07
N LEU A 137 5.32 -7.80 18.07
CA LEU A 137 6.48 -8.31 18.80
C LEU A 137 7.04 -9.55 18.08
N LEU A 138 8.29 -9.47 17.61
CA LEU A 138 9.05 -10.54 16.97
C LEU A 138 10.20 -10.98 17.86
N CYS A 139 10.39 -12.29 18.05
CA CYS A 139 11.63 -12.85 18.57
C CYS A 139 12.67 -13.02 17.44
N ARG A 140 13.85 -12.41 17.56
CA ARG A 140 14.94 -12.55 16.57
C ARG A 140 15.61 -13.91 16.58
N ALA A 141 15.67 -14.57 17.73
CA ALA A 141 16.29 -15.88 17.86
C ALA A 141 15.52 -17.01 17.16
N CYS A 142 14.18 -16.95 17.12
CA CYS A 142 13.35 -18.04 16.56
C CYS A 142 12.20 -17.59 15.65
N GLU A 143 12.18 -16.32 15.28
CA GLU A 143 11.19 -15.68 14.40
C GLU A 143 9.73 -15.78 14.88
N HIS A 144 9.52 -16.04 16.16
CA HIS A 144 8.18 -16.10 16.73
C HIS A 144 7.54 -14.71 16.76
N ILE A 145 6.32 -14.59 16.22
CA ILE A 145 5.48 -13.40 16.34
C ILE A 145 4.44 -13.67 17.44
N GLU A 146 4.33 -12.77 18.41
CA GLU A 146 3.30 -12.89 19.46
C GLU A 146 1.89 -12.80 18.89
N LYS A 147 1.06 -13.78 19.21
CA LYS A 147 -0.30 -13.91 18.69
C LYS A 147 -1.34 -13.99 19.80
N CYS A 148 -2.54 -13.51 19.49
CA CYS A 148 -3.70 -13.71 20.34
C CYS A 148 -4.03 -15.22 20.40
N LYS A 149 -4.04 -15.81 21.60
CA LYS A 149 -4.38 -17.23 21.80
C LYS A 149 -5.79 -17.61 21.33
N THR A 150 -6.70 -16.64 21.24
CA THR A 150 -8.10 -16.84 20.82
C THR A 150 -8.27 -16.66 19.31
N CYS A 151 -7.73 -15.57 18.74
CA CYS A 151 -7.94 -15.23 17.33
C CYS A 151 -6.84 -15.74 16.40
N ASN A 152 -5.71 -16.20 16.95
CA ASN A 152 -4.52 -16.64 16.21
C ASN A 152 -3.95 -15.59 15.22
N ILE A 153 -4.16 -14.30 15.53
CA ILE A 153 -3.61 -13.17 14.78
C ILE A 153 -2.50 -12.48 15.57
N PRO A 154 -1.57 -11.78 14.91
CA PRO A 154 -0.55 -10.98 15.59
C PRO A 154 -1.17 -9.96 16.56
N LEU A 155 -0.58 -9.86 17.75
CA LEU A 155 -0.92 -8.80 18.69
C LEU A 155 -0.22 -7.50 18.28
N VAL A 156 -0.85 -6.38 18.59
CA VAL A 156 -0.38 -5.04 18.27
C VAL A 156 0.08 -4.33 19.52
N HIS A 157 1.29 -3.81 19.54
CA HIS A 157 1.79 -2.99 20.63
C HIS A 157 1.21 -1.57 20.59
N HIS A 158 0.63 -1.16 21.70
CA HIS A 158 0.14 0.20 21.94
C HIS A 158 1.11 0.90 22.88
N LYS A 159 1.85 1.88 22.36
CA LYS A 159 2.91 2.58 23.10
C LYS A 159 2.41 3.29 24.37
N ASN A 160 1.20 3.85 24.34
CA ASN A 160 0.66 4.63 25.46
C ASN A 160 0.35 3.76 26.69
N SER A 161 -0.18 2.56 26.48
CA SER A 161 -0.48 1.61 27.57
C SER A 161 0.66 0.62 27.83
N ASN A 162 1.64 0.58 26.93
CA ASN A 162 2.71 -0.41 26.88
C ASN A 162 2.21 -1.86 26.91
N ASP A 163 1.12 -2.12 26.19
CA ASP A 163 0.48 -3.43 26.10
C ASP A 163 0.41 -3.95 24.67
N LEU A 164 0.26 -5.27 24.54
CA LEU A 164 -0.09 -5.99 23.33
C LEU A 164 -1.61 -6.21 23.26
N ILE A 165 -2.26 -5.71 22.21
CA ILE A 165 -3.71 -5.71 22.03
C ILE A 165 -4.10 -6.50 20.78
N CYS A 166 -5.12 -7.35 20.93
CA CYS A 166 -5.81 -7.97 19.80
C CYS A 166 -6.91 -7.04 19.28
N HIS A 167 -6.80 -6.58 18.03
CA HIS A 167 -7.82 -5.69 17.44
C HIS A 167 -9.11 -6.39 17.01
N TYR A 168 -9.17 -7.72 17.08
CA TYR A 168 -10.38 -8.48 16.73
C TYR A 168 -11.25 -8.76 17.95
N CYS A 169 -10.64 -9.14 19.08
CA CYS A 169 -11.38 -9.48 20.31
C CYS A 169 -11.14 -8.51 21.48
N GLY A 170 -10.31 -7.49 21.31
CA GLY A 170 -9.98 -6.50 22.35
C GLY A 170 -9.08 -7.01 23.48
N LYS A 171 -8.68 -8.30 23.48
CA LYS A 171 -7.85 -8.86 24.54
C LYS A 171 -6.50 -8.13 24.64
N GLN A 172 -6.17 -7.74 25.86
CA GLN A 172 -4.97 -6.99 26.20
C GLN A 172 -4.03 -7.88 27.03
N THR A 173 -2.74 -7.82 26.72
CA THR A 173 -1.70 -8.64 27.35
C THR A 173 -0.43 -7.80 27.53
N LYS A 174 0.37 -8.09 28.56
CA LYS A 174 1.67 -7.44 28.75
C LYS A 174 2.68 -7.96 27.74
N ILE A 175 3.71 -7.16 27.47
CA ILE A 175 4.89 -7.59 26.72
C ILE A 175 5.64 -8.62 27.58
N PRO A 176 5.91 -9.83 27.08
CA PRO A 176 6.66 -10.83 27.84
C PRO A 176 8.16 -10.45 27.93
N ASP A 177 8.82 -10.81 29.03
CA ASP A 177 10.27 -10.59 29.20
C ASP A 177 11.14 -11.56 28.37
N LYS A 178 10.55 -12.70 27.98
CA LYS A 178 11.20 -13.78 27.22
C LYS A 178 10.27 -14.28 26.14
N CYS A 179 10.84 -14.74 25.03
CA CYS A 179 10.07 -15.40 23.99
C CYS A 179 9.39 -16.67 24.54
N PRO A 180 8.06 -16.80 24.40
CA PRO A 180 7.33 -17.98 24.88
C PRO A 180 7.64 -19.25 24.07
N ARG A 181 8.29 -19.12 22.90
CA ARG A 181 8.66 -20.25 22.04
C ARG A 181 10.06 -20.79 22.34
N CYS A 182 11.07 -19.93 22.44
CA CYS A 182 12.47 -20.37 22.61
C CYS A 182 13.10 -19.95 23.93
N GLY A 183 12.42 -19.16 24.77
CA GLY A 183 12.96 -18.62 26.02
C GLY A 183 14.01 -17.51 25.85
N GLY A 184 14.37 -17.15 24.62
CA GLY A 184 15.34 -16.09 24.33
C GLY A 184 14.83 -14.68 24.67
N PHE A 185 15.75 -13.74 24.84
CA PHE A 185 15.46 -12.35 25.25
C PHE A 185 15.44 -11.36 24.09
N GLU A 186 15.72 -11.82 22.87
CA GLU A 186 15.82 -10.96 21.69
C GLU A 186 14.43 -10.63 21.12
N LEU A 187 13.62 -9.91 21.89
CA LEU A 187 12.29 -9.46 21.49
C LEU A 187 12.38 -8.05 20.90
N GLU A 188 11.88 -7.87 19.67
CA GLU A 188 11.93 -6.61 18.94
C GLU A 188 10.55 -6.23 18.42
N MET A 189 10.21 -4.94 18.54
CA MET A 189 9.01 -4.36 17.94
C MET A 189 9.22 -4.14 16.43
N LEU A 190 8.51 -4.88 15.60
CA LEU A 190 8.45 -4.68 14.16
C LEU A 190 7.41 -3.64 13.81
N GLY A 191 7.87 -2.50 13.29
CA GLY A 191 7.01 -1.47 12.73
C GLY A 191 7.59 -0.09 13.01
N ALA A 192 8.23 0.51 12.02
CA ALA A 192 8.52 1.93 12.05
C ALA A 192 7.45 2.70 11.30
N GLY A 193 7.03 3.82 11.87
CA GLY A 193 6.30 4.82 11.10
C GLY A 193 7.18 5.32 9.95
N THR A 194 6.51 5.77 8.89
CA THR A 194 7.16 6.37 7.71
C THR A 194 8.12 7.50 8.07
N GLU A 195 7.83 8.24 9.15
CA GLU A 195 8.67 9.31 9.70
C GLU A 195 10.01 8.81 10.21
N LYS A 196 10.02 7.74 11.00
CA LYS A 196 11.26 7.18 11.52
C LYS A 196 12.14 6.62 10.41
N ILE A 197 11.54 5.97 9.41
CA ILE A 197 12.28 5.49 8.24
C ILE A 197 12.84 6.66 7.44
N GLN A 198 12.09 7.75 7.32
CA GLN A 198 12.55 8.98 6.68
C GLN A 198 13.78 9.56 7.38
N GLU A 199 13.74 9.76 8.70
CA GLU A 199 14.88 10.25 9.47
C GLU A 199 16.12 9.35 9.29
N GLU A 200 15.94 8.02 9.36
CA GLU A 200 17.03 7.06 9.14
C GLU A 200 17.62 7.16 7.73
N ILE A 201 16.80 7.34 6.69
CA ILE A 201 17.25 7.49 5.29
C ILE A 201 17.99 8.83 5.10
N GLU A 202 17.45 9.92 5.62
CA GLU A 202 18.06 11.26 5.52
C GLU A 202 19.43 11.28 6.20
N GLU A 203 19.56 10.65 7.36
CA GLU A 203 20.83 10.50 8.07
C GLU A 203 21.84 9.66 7.25
N LEU A 204 21.42 8.51 6.72
CA LEU A 204 22.31 7.58 6.01
C LEU A 204 22.86 8.12 4.70
N PHE A 205 22.08 8.93 3.99
CA PHE A 205 22.47 9.46 2.68
C PHE A 205 22.81 10.95 2.71
N SER A 206 22.57 11.64 3.83
CA SER A 206 22.75 13.10 3.98
C SER A 206 22.04 13.88 2.86
N ILE A 207 20.83 13.42 2.50
CA ILE A 207 20.02 13.96 1.40
C ILE A 207 18.61 14.19 1.92
N LYS A 208 18.02 15.34 1.57
CA LYS A 208 16.61 15.63 1.85
C LYS A 208 15.72 14.67 1.05
N THR A 209 14.76 14.05 1.73
CA THR A 209 13.81 13.14 1.08
C THR A 209 12.47 13.83 0.81
N LEU A 210 11.69 13.25 -0.09
CA LEU A 210 10.31 13.66 -0.36
C LEU A 210 9.35 12.57 0.11
N ARG A 211 8.38 12.92 0.96
CA ARG A 211 7.37 11.97 1.45
C ARG A 211 6.08 12.07 0.64
N LEU A 212 5.63 10.93 0.14
CA LEU A 212 4.37 10.70 -0.55
C LEU A 212 3.46 9.82 0.32
N ASP A 213 2.62 10.43 1.14
CA ASP A 213 1.63 9.68 1.92
C ASP A 213 0.22 10.26 1.78
N SER A 214 -0.77 9.48 2.21
CA SER A 214 -2.19 9.84 2.05
C SER A 214 -2.58 11.16 2.72
N ASP A 215 -1.78 11.68 3.66
CA ASP A 215 -2.10 12.91 4.39
C ASP A 215 -1.37 14.14 3.81
N THR A 216 -0.22 13.95 3.16
CA THR A 216 0.44 14.96 2.32
C THR A 216 -0.30 15.19 1.01
N ALA A 217 -0.91 14.15 0.43
CA ALA A 217 -1.68 14.21 -0.82
C ALA A 217 -3.12 14.76 -0.69
N LYS A 218 -3.65 14.93 0.54
CA LYS A 218 -5.02 15.44 0.77
C LYS A 218 -5.17 16.95 0.60
N LYS A 219 -4.09 17.72 0.66
CA LYS A 219 -4.13 19.17 0.43
C LYS A 219 -3.99 19.40 -1.07
N GLY A 220 -5.08 19.68 -1.78
CA GLY A 220 -5.13 19.68 -3.26
C GLY A 220 -3.94 20.35 -3.97
N SER A 221 -3.54 21.56 -3.55
CA SER A 221 -2.38 22.27 -4.13
C SER A 221 -1.01 21.72 -3.75
N ALA A 222 -0.93 20.86 -2.72
CA ALA A 222 0.29 20.19 -2.31
C ALA A 222 0.62 19.02 -3.24
N SER A 223 -0.38 18.31 -3.77
CA SER A 223 -0.18 17.15 -4.67
C SER A 223 0.47 17.55 -6.00
N ASP A 224 0.03 18.67 -6.60
CA ASP A 224 0.61 19.16 -7.85
C ASP A 224 2.03 19.69 -7.65
N LYS A 225 2.29 20.38 -6.54
CA LYS A 225 3.65 20.79 -6.15
C LYS A 225 4.57 19.60 -5.95
N LEU A 226 4.07 18.55 -5.31
CA LEU A 226 4.85 17.36 -5.01
C LEU A 226 5.17 16.55 -6.28
N LEU A 227 4.20 16.44 -7.21
CA LEU A 227 4.45 15.90 -8.54
C LEU A 227 5.44 16.74 -9.34
N HIS A 228 5.38 18.07 -9.21
CA HIS A 228 6.35 18.97 -9.82
C HIS A 228 7.76 18.82 -9.20
N GLU A 229 7.88 18.64 -7.89
CA GLU A 229 9.17 18.37 -7.22
C GLU A 229 9.78 17.03 -7.66
N ILE A 230 8.92 16.02 -7.87
CA ILE A 230 9.34 14.73 -8.43
C ILE A 230 9.77 14.90 -9.89
N SER A 231 9.01 15.63 -10.72
CA SER A 231 9.31 15.78 -12.14
C SER A 231 10.52 16.67 -12.40
N SER A 232 10.72 17.73 -11.60
CA SER A 232 11.85 18.66 -11.69
C SER A 232 13.20 18.03 -11.29
N GLY A 233 13.18 16.85 -10.66
CA GLY A 233 14.40 16.17 -10.22
C GLY A 233 14.99 16.69 -8.91
N SER A 234 14.30 17.63 -8.24
CA SER A 234 14.74 18.21 -6.97
C SER A 234 14.86 17.18 -5.84
N ALA A 235 14.05 16.12 -5.84
CA ALA A 235 14.13 15.02 -4.89
C ALA A 235 14.72 13.76 -5.53
N LYS A 236 15.88 13.30 -5.04
CA LYS A 236 16.52 12.05 -5.46
C LYS A 236 15.99 10.82 -4.74
N VAL A 237 15.48 11.01 -3.52
CA VAL A 237 14.94 9.94 -2.69
C VAL A 237 13.50 10.25 -2.32
N ILE A 238 12.61 9.32 -2.62
CA ILE A 238 11.17 9.44 -2.40
C ILE A 238 10.74 8.33 -1.45
N ILE A 239 9.92 8.65 -0.45
CA ILE A 239 9.38 7.70 0.52
C ILE A 239 7.87 7.70 0.38
N GLY A 240 7.32 6.57 -0.08
CA GLY A 240 5.90 6.40 -0.38
C GLY A 240 5.21 5.35 0.51
N THR A 241 3.88 5.46 0.63
CA THR A 241 2.99 4.46 1.24
C THR A 241 1.85 4.05 0.34
#